data_AF-A0A6V8NVX1-F1
#
_entry.id   AF-A0A6V8NVX1-F1
#
_cell.length_a   1.000
_cell.length_b   1.000
_cell.length_c   1.000
_cell.angle_alpha   90.00
_cell.angle_beta   90.00
_cell.angle_gamma   90.00
#
_symmetry.space_group_name_H-M   'P 1'
#
loop_
_entity.id
_entity.type
_entity.pdbx_description
1 polymer ?
#
loop_
_entity_poly.entity_id
_entity_poly.type
_entity_poly.pdbx_seq_one_letter_code
_entity_poly.pdbx_strand_id
1 'polypeptide(L)'
;MFEKLFKLPAVISRHQNAPFAEERRRYLLHCAQQGYAPTTLHVIADDLFWVARKLRGYPELRVTPEQIKKAAQDWSERERYSGHMLNKRWTSARFVRVAKKWLRFLGHLVEP
;
A
#
# COMPACT_ATOMS: atom_id res chain seq x y z
N MET A 1 8.14 -7.09 10.83
CA MET A 1 7.91 -7.48 9.42
C MET A 1 8.80 -6.67 8.48
N PHE A 2 8.78 -5.34 8.54
CA PHE A 2 9.64 -4.50 7.69
C PHE A 2 11.14 -4.82 7.83
N GLU A 3 11.64 -5.02 9.05
CA GLU A 3 13.03 -5.43 9.31
C GLU A 3 13.39 -6.83 8.77
N LYS A 4 12.38 -7.70 8.55
CA LYS A 4 12.59 -9.02 7.93
C LYS A 4 12.64 -8.92 6.41
N LEU A 5 12.05 -7.89 5.84
CA LEU A 5 12.01 -7.66 4.40
C LEU A 5 13.19 -6.80 3.97
N PHE A 6 13.39 -5.64 4.58
CA PHE A 6 14.37 -4.66 4.15
C PHE A 6 15.64 -4.73 4.99
N LYS A 7 16.80 -4.61 4.33
CA LYS A 7 18.10 -4.57 5.01
C LYS A 7 18.57 -3.14 5.31
N LEU A 8 18.15 -2.17 4.51
CA LEU A 8 18.61 -0.78 4.63
C LEU A 8 17.83 -0.04 5.73
N PRO A 9 18.50 0.50 6.78
CA PRO A 9 17.81 1.18 7.89
C PRO A 9 16.93 2.35 7.44
N ALA A 10 17.37 3.11 6.43
CA ALA A 10 16.58 4.20 5.87
C ALA A 10 15.24 3.72 5.28
N VAL A 11 15.21 2.54 4.65
CA VAL A 11 13.98 1.97 4.10
C VAL A 11 13.09 1.45 5.23
N ILE A 12 13.67 0.75 6.21
CA ILE A 12 12.91 0.29 7.39
C ILE A 12 12.23 1.47 8.08
N SER A 13 12.98 2.53 8.38
CA SER A 13 12.48 3.76 9.01
C SER A 13 11.39 4.42 8.16
N ARG A 14 11.58 4.51 6.83
CA ARG A 14 10.56 5.04 5.91
C ARG A 14 9.26 4.24 5.97
N HIS A 15 9.34 2.91 6.04
CA HIS A 15 8.15 2.08 6.17
C HIS A 15 7.51 2.17 7.56
N GLN A 16 8.28 2.30 8.63
CA GLN A 16 7.76 2.45 9.99
C GLN A 16 7.05 3.80 10.21
N ASN A 17 7.57 4.88 9.64
CA ASN A 17 7.03 6.24 9.81
C ASN A 17 5.92 6.58 8.81
N ALA A 18 5.64 5.72 7.84
CA ALA A 18 4.56 5.94 6.89
C ALA A 18 3.19 5.57 7.47
N PRO A 19 2.10 6.19 6.98
CA PRO A 19 0.75 5.95 7.49
C PRO A 19 0.38 4.46 7.58
N PHE A 20 -0.44 4.14 8.58
CA PHE A 20 -1.01 2.81 8.80
C PHE A 20 0.08 1.70 8.85
N ALA A 21 1.19 1.99 9.53
CA ALA A 21 2.34 1.09 9.56
C ALA A 21 2.00 -0.28 10.15
N GLU A 22 1.17 -0.33 11.19
CA GLU A 22 0.78 -1.57 11.86
C GLU A 22 -0.18 -2.40 10.99
N GLU A 23 -1.16 -1.76 10.35
CA GLU A 23 -2.10 -2.40 9.43
C GLU A 23 -1.39 -2.98 8.21
N ARG A 24 -0.38 -2.26 7.68
CA ARG A 24 0.49 -2.78 6.60
C ARG A 24 1.34 -3.95 7.10
N ARG A 25 1.88 -3.87 8.32
CA ARG A 25 2.68 -4.94 8.94
C ARG A 25 1.86 -6.23 9.09
N ARG A 26 0.62 -6.13 9.57
CA ARG A 26 -0.31 -7.27 9.74
C ARG A 26 -0.62 -7.94 8.42
N TYR A 27 -0.93 -7.17 7.38
CA TYR A 27 -1.23 -7.73 6.07
C TYR A 27 0.00 -8.40 5.42
N LEU A 28 1.19 -7.81 5.55
CA LEU A 28 2.43 -8.45 5.08
C LEU A 28 2.73 -9.77 5.81
N LEU A 29 2.45 -9.83 7.11
CA LEU A 29 2.58 -11.07 7.89
C LEU A 29 1.58 -12.13 7.42
N HIS A 30 0.33 -11.74 7.17
CA HIS A 30 -0.69 -12.62 6.60
C HIS A 30 -0.23 -13.17 5.24
N CYS A 31 0.24 -12.32 4.32
CA CYS A 31 0.78 -12.79 3.04
C CYS A 31 1.97 -13.75 3.21
N ALA A 32 2.87 -13.50 4.15
CA ALA A 32 3.98 -14.41 4.43
C ALA A 32 3.50 -15.77 4.94
N GLN A 33 2.48 -15.80 5.80
CA GLN A 33 1.85 -17.05 6.27
C GLN A 33 1.15 -17.82 5.16
N GLN A 34 0.69 -17.14 4.11
CA GLN A 34 0.13 -17.76 2.90
C GLN A 34 1.21 -18.27 1.93
N GLY A 35 2.50 -18.24 2.30
CA GLY A 35 3.59 -18.79 1.50
C GLY A 35 4.12 -17.87 0.40
N TYR A 36 3.83 -16.57 0.45
CA TYR A 36 4.34 -15.62 -0.54
C TYR A 36 5.86 -15.50 -0.46
N ALA A 37 6.52 -15.49 -1.62
CA ALA A 37 7.98 -15.34 -1.71
C ALA A 37 8.43 -13.97 -1.16
N PRO A 38 9.66 -13.86 -0.60
CA PRO A 38 10.19 -12.59 -0.08
C PRO A 38 10.17 -11.45 -1.10
N THR A 39 10.51 -11.74 -2.36
CA THR A 39 10.48 -10.77 -3.46
C THR A 39 9.06 -10.24 -3.71
N THR A 40 8.04 -11.10 -3.61
CA THR A 40 6.64 -10.68 -3.71
C THR A 40 6.22 -9.83 -2.52
N LEU A 41 6.69 -10.15 -1.31
CA LEU A 41 6.42 -9.34 -0.11
C LEU A 41 7.03 -7.94 -0.19
N HIS A 42 8.22 -7.78 -0.79
CA HIS A 42 8.80 -6.45 -1.07
C HIS A 42 7.90 -5.62 -1.99
N VAL A 43 7.44 -6.24 -3.07
CA VAL A 43 6.58 -5.63 -4.07
C VAL A 43 5.25 -5.21 -3.44
N ILE A 44 4.66 -6.07 -2.59
CA ILE A 44 3.45 -5.74 -1.83
C ILE A 44 3.72 -4.61 -0.83
N ALA A 45 4.87 -4.62 -0.14
CA ALA A 45 5.19 -3.59 0.85
C ALA A 45 5.33 -2.19 0.23
N ASP A 46 5.92 -2.08 -0.97
CA ASP A 46 6.00 -0.83 -1.72
C ASP A 46 4.62 -0.36 -2.21
N ASP A 47 3.81 -1.27 -2.75
CA ASP A 47 2.44 -0.92 -3.15
C ASP A 47 1.62 -0.42 -1.96
N LEU A 48 1.67 -1.13 -0.84
CA LEU A 48 0.97 -0.75 0.39
C LEU A 48 1.43 0.61 0.92
N PHE A 49 2.73 0.92 0.80
CA PHE A 49 3.24 2.23 1.19
C PHE A 49 2.54 3.35 0.41
N TRP A 50 2.41 3.23 -0.91
CA TRP A 50 1.70 4.22 -1.71
C TRP A 50 0.19 4.25 -1.47
N VAL A 51 -0.42 3.07 -1.27
CA VAL A 51 -1.84 2.99 -0.87
C VAL A 51 -2.09 3.74 0.43
N ALA A 52 -1.32 3.44 1.47
CA ALA A 52 -1.44 4.10 2.77
C ALA A 52 -1.23 5.62 2.68
N ARG A 53 -0.24 6.09 1.90
CA ARG A 53 -0.02 7.52 1.70
C ARG A 53 -1.18 8.22 1.00
N LYS A 54 -1.83 7.56 0.04
CA LYS A 54 -3.01 8.10 -0.65
C LYS A 54 -4.25 8.08 0.22
N LEU A 55 -4.35 7.11 1.13
CA LEU A 55 -5.49 6.99 2.04
C LEU A 55 -5.28 7.71 3.38
N ARG A 56 -4.18 8.44 3.58
CA ARG A 56 -3.86 9.13 4.85
C ARG A 56 -4.94 10.11 5.33
N GLY A 57 -5.78 10.62 4.43
CA GLY A 57 -6.89 11.51 4.75
C GLY A 57 -8.19 10.81 5.16
N TYR A 58 -8.23 9.48 5.12
CA TYR A 58 -9.40 8.70 5.53
C TYR A 58 -9.14 8.09 6.91
N PRO A 59 -9.73 8.67 7.98
CA PRO A 59 -9.61 8.10 9.31
C PRO A 59 -10.19 6.68 9.32
N GLU A 60 -9.54 5.78 10.06
CA GLU A 60 -9.90 4.36 10.16
C GLU A 60 -9.85 3.53 8.87
N LEU A 61 -9.34 4.07 7.76
CA LEU A 61 -9.32 3.38 6.45
C LEU A 61 -10.69 2.91 5.94
N ARG A 62 -11.79 3.42 6.51
CA ARG A 62 -13.15 3.13 6.02
C ARG A 62 -13.34 3.85 4.70
N VAL A 63 -13.18 3.12 3.61
CA VAL A 63 -13.27 3.68 2.26
C VAL A 63 -14.12 2.83 1.34
N THR A 64 -14.87 3.49 0.47
CA THR A 64 -15.65 2.84 -0.58
C THR A 64 -14.77 2.50 -1.79
N PRO A 65 -15.17 1.55 -2.65
CA PRO A 65 -14.50 1.29 -3.92
C PRO A 65 -14.31 2.54 -4.80
N GLU A 66 -15.24 3.48 -4.75
CA GLU A 66 -15.24 4.74 -5.49
C GLU A 66 -14.17 5.69 -4.96
N GLN A 67 -14.03 5.78 -3.63
CA GLN A 67 -12.97 6.57 -2.99
C GLN A 67 -11.59 5.99 -3.30
N ILE A 68 -11.45 4.65 -3.34
CA ILE A 68 -10.21 3.99 -3.78
C ILE A 68 -9.89 4.36 -5.24
N LYS A 69 -10.88 4.30 -6.14
CA LYS A 69 -10.69 4.67 -7.56
C LYS A 69 -10.29 6.15 -7.69
N LYS A 70 -10.93 7.05 -6.94
CA LYS A 70 -10.60 8.48 -6.91
C LYS A 70 -9.18 8.73 -6.42
N ALA A 71 -8.77 8.06 -5.34
CA ALA A 71 -7.41 8.17 -4.80
C ALA A 71 -6.33 7.68 -5.79
N ALA A 72 -6.70 6.82 -6.75
CA ALA A 72 -5.83 6.29 -7.78
C ALA A 72 -5.65 7.22 -9.01
N GLN A 73 -6.31 8.38 -9.06
CA GLN A 73 -6.28 9.27 -10.25
C GLN A 73 -5.06 10.19 -10.28
N ASP A 74 -4.57 10.64 -9.12
CA ASP A 74 -3.42 11.53 -9.02
C ASP A 74 -2.16 10.74 -8.61
N TRP A 75 -1.05 10.93 -9.31
CA TRP A 75 0.24 10.29 -9.02
C TRP A 75 1.39 11.29 -8.85
N SER A 76 1.09 12.59 -8.83
CA SER A 76 2.09 13.67 -8.82
C SER A 76 3.08 13.55 -7.66
N GLU A 77 2.59 13.12 -6.49
CA GLU A 77 3.43 12.87 -5.32
C GLU A 77 4.46 11.75 -5.57
N ARG A 78 4.04 10.65 -6.20
CA ARG A 78 4.91 9.51 -6.50
C ARG A 78 5.89 9.83 -7.61
N GLU A 79 5.42 10.50 -8.68
CA GLU A 79 6.26 10.94 -9.81
C GLU A 79 7.35 11.91 -9.35
N ARG A 80 7.02 12.87 -8.49
CA ARG A 80 8.02 13.78 -7.88
C ARG A 80 9.04 13.02 -7.04
N TYR A 81 8.58 12.01 -6.29
CA TYR A 81 9.47 11.20 -5.46
C TYR A 81 10.40 10.30 -6.28
N SER A 82 9.91 9.75 -7.41
CA SER A 82 10.67 8.83 -8.25
C SER A 82 11.46 9.50 -9.38
N GLY A 83 11.26 10.81 -9.59
CA GLY A 83 11.94 11.59 -10.64
C GLY A 83 11.53 11.21 -12.07
N HIS A 84 10.43 10.48 -12.26
CA HIS A 84 9.97 10.06 -13.59
C HIS A 84 8.44 9.93 -13.64
N MET A 85 7.89 10.06 -14.85
CA MET A 85 6.46 9.86 -15.11
C MET A 85 6.08 8.39 -15.04
N LEU A 86 4.95 8.10 -14.38
CA LEU A 86 4.47 6.74 -14.25
C LEU A 86 3.51 6.39 -15.39
N ASN A 87 3.42 5.10 -15.72
CA ASN A 87 2.30 4.60 -16.48
C ASN A 87 1.04 4.66 -15.60
N LYS A 88 0.27 5.75 -15.71
CA LYS A 88 -0.90 6.01 -14.86
C LYS A 88 -1.92 4.89 -14.93
N ARG A 89 -2.25 4.40 -16.13
CA ARG A 89 -3.22 3.31 -16.32
C ARG A 89 -2.84 2.06 -15.53
N TRP A 90 -1.59 1.61 -15.68
CA TRP A 90 -1.11 0.41 -14.99
C TRP A 90 -0.97 0.64 -13.48
N THR A 91 -0.43 1.79 -13.07
CA THR A 91 -0.22 2.14 -11.66
C THR A 91 -1.55 2.26 -10.91
N SER A 92 -2.56 2.89 -11.51
CA SER A 92 -3.91 3.00 -10.95
C SER A 92 -4.60 1.64 -10.84
N ALA A 93 -4.52 0.79 -11.88
CA ALA A 93 -5.11 -0.55 -11.83
C ALA A 93 -4.46 -1.41 -10.72
N ARG A 94 -3.14 -1.34 -10.61
CA ARG A 94 -2.39 -2.03 -9.55
C ARG A 94 -2.75 -1.50 -8.17
N PHE A 95 -2.83 -0.19 -7.99
CA PHE A 95 -3.25 0.46 -6.75
C PHE A 95 -4.63 -0.02 -6.30
N VAL A 96 -5.63 0.04 -7.18
CA VAL A 96 -7.01 -0.36 -6.83
C VAL A 96 -7.05 -1.82 -6.41
N ARG A 97 -6.33 -2.70 -7.12
CA ARG A 97 -6.25 -4.13 -6.78
C ARG A 97 -5.63 -4.36 -5.40
N VAL A 98 -4.51 -3.72 -5.11
CA VAL A 98 -3.81 -3.89 -3.81
C VAL A 98 -4.64 -3.29 -2.67
N ALA A 99 -5.17 -2.08 -2.86
CA ALA A 99 -6.02 -1.42 -1.87
C ALA A 99 -7.23 -2.27 -1.51
N LYS A 100 -7.96 -2.81 -2.50
CA LYS A 100 -9.11 -3.68 -2.24
C LYS A 100 -8.74 -4.93 -1.44
N LYS A 101 -7.66 -5.62 -1.80
CA LYS A 101 -7.22 -6.83 -1.08
C LYS A 101 -6.85 -6.51 0.37
N TRP A 102 -6.08 -5.44 0.57
CA TRP A 102 -5.64 -5.02 1.89
C TRP A 102 -6.82 -4.57 2.78
N LEU A 103 -7.71 -3.73 2.25
CA LEU A 103 -8.86 -3.22 3.00
C LEU A 103 -9.89 -4.31 3.31
N ARG A 104 -10.07 -5.27 2.41
CA ARG A 104 -10.89 -6.46 2.69
C ARG A 104 -10.30 -7.29 3.82
N PHE A 105 -8.97 -7.50 3.83
CA PHE A 105 -8.30 -8.18 4.94
C PHE A 105 -8.51 -7.45 6.28
N LEU A 106 -8.50 -6.12 6.28
CA LEU A 106 -8.76 -5.32 7.48
C LEU A 106 -10.24 -5.28 7.90
N GLY A 107 -11.17 -5.72 7.04
CA GLY A 107 -12.60 -5.51 7.26
C GLY A 107 -13.03 -4.05 7.15
N HIS A 108 -12.28 -3.23 6.41
CA HIS A 108 -12.52 -1.79 6.26
C HIS A 108 -13.02 -1.39 4.87
N LEU A 109 -13.14 -2.36 3.96
CA LEU A 109 -13.81 -2.15 2.68
C LEU A 109 -15.32 -2.11 2.93
N VAL A 110 -15.92 -0.94 2.75
CA VAL A 110 -17.39 -0.81 2.77
C VAL A 110 -17.90 -1.38 1.45
N GLU A 111 -18.36 -2.63 1.48
CA GLU A 111 -19.09 -3.23 0.36
C GLU A 111 -20.51 -2.63 0.34
N PRO A 112 -21.06 -2.33 -0.85
CA PRO A 112 -22.38 -1.69 -0.98
C PRO A 112 -23.52 -2.56 -0.45
#